data_AF-A0A7Y4EI65-F1
#
_entry.id   AF-A0A7Y4EI65-F1
#
_cell.length_a   1.000
_cell.length_b   1.000
_cell.length_c   1.000
_cell.angle_alpha   90.00
_cell.angle_beta   90.00
_cell.angle_gamma   90.00
#
_symmetry.space_group_name_H-M   'P 1'
#
loop_
_entity.id
_entity.type
_entity.pdbx_description
1 polymer ?
#
loop_
_entity_poly.entity_id
_entity_poly.type
_entity_poly.pdbx_seq_one_letter_code
_entity_poly.pdbx_strand_id
1 'polypeptide(L)' 'MFTIEGICDWCKKPSMLTKHEYIDGMCHHSCKECNDLATLDVRQFNIAELQQRERQPNEMR' A
#
# COMPACT_ATOMS: atom_id res chain seq x y z
N MET A 1 -4.45 12.02 6.36
CA MET A 1 -5.75 12.44 6.93
C MET A 1 -6.80 11.47 6.41
N PHE A 2 -7.82 11.10 7.20
CA PHE A 2 -8.86 10.15 6.78
C PHE A 2 -10.05 10.92 6.20
N THR A 3 -10.06 11.13 4.89
CA THR A 3 -11.02 12.03 4.20
C THR A 3 -11.89 11.34 3.16
N ILE A 4 -11.67 10.05 2.91
CA ILE A 4 -12.39 9.29 1.87
C ILE A 4 -13.39 8.38 2.57
N GLU A 5 -14.69 8.55 2.35
CA GLU A 5 -15.68 7.58 2.83
C GLU A 5 -15.65 6.32 1.96
N GLY A 6 -15.54 5.14 2.58
CA GLY A 6 -15.48 3.88 1.83
C GLY A 6 -15.30 2.64 2.71
N ILE A 7 -14.97 1.51 2.09
CA ILE A 7 -14.67 0.25 2.79
C ILE A 7 -13.15 0.13 2.96
N CYS A 8 -12.69 -0.06 4.19
CA CYS A 8 -11.27 -0.28 4.48
C CYS A 8 -10.77 -1.59 3.86
N ASP A 9 -9.65 -1.55 3.14
CA ASP A 9 -9.08 -2.71 2.46
C ASP A 9 -8.53 -3.77 3.43
N TRP A 10 -8.23 -3.41 4.68
CA TRP A 10 -7.71 -4.34 5.68
C TRP A 10 -8.83 -5.01 6.50
N CYS A 11 -9.70 -4.22 7.14
CA CYS A 11 -10.74 -4.79 8.01
C CYS A 11 -12.09 -5.03 7.32
N LYS A 12 -12.23 -4.61 6.05
CA LYS A 12 -13.44 -4.74 5.23
C LYS A 12 -14.69 -4.10 5.85
N LYS A 13 -14.51 -3.08 6.70
CA LYS A 13 -15.60 -2.29 7.31
C LYS A 13 -15.71 -0.90 6.69
N PRO A 14 -16.93 -0.32 6.63
CA PRO A 14 -17.11 1.09 6.27
C PRO A 14 -16.41 2.01 7.27
N SER A 15 -15.69 3.03 6.78
CA SER A 15 -15.01 4.03 7.60
C SER A 15 -14.57 5.23 6.77
N MET A 16 -13.98 6.23 7.45
CA MET A 16 -13.17 7.25 6.80
C MET A 16 -11.76 6.71 6.57
N LEU A 17 -11.28 6.83 5.34
CA LEU A 17 -10.08 6.18 4.85
C LEU A 17 -9.00 7.20 4.47
N THR A 18 -7.74 6.75 4.55
CA THR A 18 -6.58 7.40 3.96
C THR A 18 -6.01 6.51 2.86
N LYS A 19 -5.45 7.13 1.83
CA LYS A 19 -4.82 6.42 0.70
C LYS A 19 -3.40 5.98 1.04
N HIS A 20 -3.03 4.81 0.56
CA HIS A 20 -1.66 4.27 0.52
C HIS A 20 -1.27 3.97 -0.92
N GLU A 21 -0.08 4.37 -1.31
CA GLU A 21 0.44 4.21 -2.68
C GLU A 21 1.59 3.20 -2.71
N TYR A 22 1.50 2.25 -3.64
CA TYR A 22 2.49 1.22 -3.87
C TYR A 22 3.39 1.63 -5.05
N ILE A 23 4.63 1.13 -5.09
CA ILE A 23 5.65 1.50 -6.09
C ILE A 23 5.35 0.97 -7.51
N ASP A 24 4.36 0.10 -7.63
CA ASP A 24 3.82 -0.40 -8.90
C ASP A 24 2.67 0.49 -9.44
N GLY A 25 2.28 1.52 -8.69
CA GLY A 25 1.18 2.43 -9.06
C GLY A 25 -0.19 1.99 -8.54
N MET A 26 -0.31 0.85 -7.85
CA MET A 26 -1.55 0.46 -7.19
C MET A 26 -1.79 1.31 -5.93
N CYS A 27 -3.04 1.38 -5.49
CA CYS A 27 -3.38 2.05 -4.24
C CYS A 27 -4.45 1.29 -3.45
N HIS A 28 -4.31 1.33 -2.13
CA HIS A 28 -5.29 0.79 -1.19
C HIS A 28 -5.63 1.86 -0.15
N HIS A 29 -6.73 1.66 0.55
CA HIS A 29 -7.29 2.62 1.49
C HIS A 29 -7.53 1.97 2.84
N SER A 30 -6.94 2.55 3.90
CA SER A 30 -7.11 2.03 5.26
C SER A 30 -7.92 2.99 6.13
N CYS A 31 -8.68 2.44 7.06
CA CYS A 31 -9.23 3.20 8.18
C CYS A 31 -8.14 3.53 9.21
N LYS A 32 -8.50 4.33 10.22
CA LYS A 32 -7.58 4.78 11.27
C LYS A 32 -7.01 3.62 12.08
N GLU A 33 -7.83 2.64 12.42
CA GLU A 33 -7.46 1.49 13.24
C GLU A 33 -6.49 0.54 12.51
N CYS A 34 -6.58 0.48 11.17
CA CYS A 34 -5.70 -0.37 10.36
C CYS A 34 -4.46 0.38 9.83
N ASN A 35 -4.36 1.69 10.05
CA ASN A 35 -3.37 2.53 9.38
C ASN A 35 -1.92 2.12 9.63
N ASP A 36 -1.60 1.76 10.87
CA ASP A 36 -0.23 1.38 11.23
C ASP A 36 0.17 0.08 10.54
N LEU A 37 -0.73 -0.91 10.53
CA LEU A 37 -0.53 -2.17 9.80
C LEU A 37 -0.44 -1.93 8.29
N ALA A 38 -1.34 -1.13 7.72
CA ALA A 38 -1.35 -0.80 6.30
C ALA A 38 -0.06 -0.10 5.86
N THR A 39 0.43 0.86 6.65
CA THR A 39 1.69 1.58 6.38
C THR A 39 2.88 0.62 6.38
N LEU A 40 2.92 -0.33 7.32
CA LEU A 40 3.99 -1.33 7.38
C LEU A 40 3.94 -2.31 6.21
N ASP A 41 2.74 -2.74 5.80
CA ASP A 41 2.53 -3.63 4.67
C ASP A 41 2.98 -3.00 3.35
N VAL A 42 2.50 -1.77 3.07
CA VAL A 42 2.89 -1.00 1.87
C VAL A 42 4.40 -0.77 1.82
N ARG A 43 5.02 -0.43 2.95
CA ARG A 43 6.46 -0.22 3.03
C ARG A 43 7.24 -1.50 2.72
N GLN A 44 6.81 -2.64 3.27
CA GLN A 44 7.47 -3.93 3.02
C GLN A 44 7.38 -4.34 1.56
N PHE A 45 6.20 -4.18 0.95
CA PHE A 45 6.02 -4.41 -0.48
C PHE A 45 6.98 -3.54 -1.31
N ASN A 46 7.00 -2.23 -1.06
CA ASN A 46 7.83 -1.30 -1.82
C ASN A 46 9.33 -1.63 -1.71
N ILE A 47 9.80 -2.05 -0.52
CA ILE A 47 11.18 -2.50 -0.32
C ILE A 47 11.46 -3.78 -1.12
N ALA A 48 10.56 -4.77 -1.06
CA ALA A 48 10.73 -6.04 -1.77
C ALA A 48 10.77 -5.84 -3.30
N GLU A 49 9.86 -5.00 -3.83
CA GLU A 49 9.81 -4.63 -5.25
C GLU A 49 11.08 -3.93 -5.72
N LEU A 50 11.59 -2.96 -4.94
CA LEU A 50 12.86 -2.30 -5.25
C LEU A 50 14.01 -3.29 -5.30
N GLN A 51 14.13 -4.15 -4.29
CA GLN A 51 15.17 -5.17 -4.25
C GLN A 51 15.05 -6.16 -5.41
N GLN A 52 13.83 -6.48 -5.86
CA GLN A 52 13.63 -7.34 -7.02
C GLN A 52 14.09 -6.66 -8.31
N ARG A 53 13.75 -5.38 -8.51
CA ARG A 53 14.20 -4.58 -9.65
C ARG A 53 15.73 -4.47 -9.68
N GLU A 54 16.37 -4.29 -8.53
CA GLU A 54 17.83 -4.24 -8.40
C GLU A 54 18.51 -5.58 -8.75
N ARG A 55 17.86 -6.71 -8.45
CA ARG A 55 18.35 -8.06 -8.81
C ARG A 55 18.15 -8.40 -10.29
N GLN A 56 17.29 -7.69 -11.02
CA GLN A 56 17.00 -7.91 -12.44
C GLN A 56 17.46 -6.74 -13.34
N PRO A 57 18.75 -6.34 -13.36
CA PRO A 57 19.19 -5.25 -14.24
C PRO A 57 19.22 -5.61 -15.74
N ASN A 58 18.84 -6.83 -16.17
CA ASN A 58 19.17 -7.33 -17.51
C ASN A 58 18.07 -8.16 -18.24
N GLU A 59 16.79 -8.03 -17.92
CA GLU A 59 15.70 -8.69 -18.69
C GLU A 59 15.03 -7.77 -19.74
N MET A 60 15.63 -6.61 -20.02
CA MET A 60 15.17 -5.67 -21.05
C MET A 60 16.30 -5.31 -22.03
N ARG A 61 16.89 -6.33 -22.67
CA ARG A 61 17.77 -6.14 -23.81
C ARG A 61 17.42 -7.08 -24.96
#